data_AF-A0A517QIS3-F1
#
_entry.id   AF-A0A517QIS3-F1
#
_cell.length_a   1.000
_cell.length_b   1.000
_cell.length_c   1.000
_cell.angle_alpha   90.00
_cell.angle_beta   90.00
_cell.angle_gamma   90.00
#
_symmetry.space_group_name_H-M   'P 1'
#
loop_
_entity.id
_entity.type
_entity.pdbx_description
1 polymer ?
#
loop_
_entity_poly.entity_id
_entity_poly.type
_entity_poly.pdbx_seq_one_letter_code
_entity_poly.pdbx_strand_id
1 'polypeptide(L)'
;MRILLASLLFFALSHRAALADEPLITVSKETTFVTEPVNEDGFVDLISAINMKMSKGITTETNAAALIYPALGPKPDDTQMSKRFYKELGVPYPPEEGNYFETLPTYLRENGYSNRPDDVYPIIDEQGLATDRPWTRDEFPEIAAWIDAQEEPLQQILKGIEREHYYCPLNSDLEKGTTGQMLIATLLPHIQTLRSITRVLACRAMLHAGEGRNEEGWSDLMASYRFGRHASNDSFLIGRLVGFAMEAITSQSMLKFIESTQPSEKVCLQYLKDLESLPEQSPIVESIDLGERLMFVDVVATLAYDQGKENFDIEAVLPELGQVVKKNSKINADWDTVLKNANQWYDRMVAAMKQDSYSKQLTAFEEIDESLAALNKNRTAVSRIFQGLALAAKDKTATTNYISDMLVSLFLPAVKQVTIAEVRCHQRFSNLQLALALAAYHDKHQEYPERLQQLTPNWLESIPLDHFTDQPLKYSRSDEGYLLYSVGSNQVDDHGKSFDEQKDDIVVRVPSKMSE
;
A
#
# COMPACT_ATOMS: atom_id res chain seq x y z
N MET A 1 -29.07 5.08 -64.89
CA MET A 1 -28.72 3.82 -64.20
C MET A 1 -27.36 3.85 -63.51
N ARG A 2 -26.26 4.30 -64.16
CA ARG A 2 -24.92 4.39 -63.53
C ARG A 2 -24.80 5.39 -62.37
N ILE A 3 -25.55 6.50 -62.38
CA ILE A 3 -25.52 7.51 -61.31
C ILE A 3 -26.27 7.03 -60.04
N LEU A 4 -27.33 6.24 -60.20
CA LEU A 4 -28.10 5.63 -59.10
C LEU A 4 -27.33 4.47 -58.42
N LEU A 5 -26.52 3.72 -59.17
CA LEU A 5 -25.62 2.71 -58.60
C LEU A 5 -24.47 3.34 -57.81
N ALA A 6 -23.93 4.47 -58.26
CA ALA A 6 -22.84 5.17 -57.57
C ALA A 6 -23.29 5.77 -56.23
N SER A 7 -24.51 6.32 -56.15
CA SER A 7 -25.07 6.83 -54.89
C SER A 7 -25.49 5.73 -53.91
N LEU A 8 -25.97 4.57 -54.40
CA LEU A 8 -26.22 3.39 -53.55
C LEU A 8 -24.92 2.74 -53.04
N LEU A 9 -23.86 2.73 -53.84
CA LEU A 9 -22.52 2.29 -53.40
C LEU A 9 -21.89 3.28 -52.41
N PHE A 10 -22.10 4.59 -52.60
CA PHE A 10 -21.62 5.59 -51.64
C PHE A 10 -22.39 5.53 -50.32
N PHE A 11 -23.71 5.32 -50.34
CA PHE A 11 -24.52 5.08 -49.14
C PHE A 11 -24.16 3.75 -48.46
N ALA A 12 -23.88 2.68 -49.21
CA ALA A 12 -23.45 1.40 -48.66
C ALA A 12 -22.01 1.41 -48.13
N LEU A 13 -21.12 2.23 -48.71
CA LEU A 13 -19.75 2.46 -48.23
C LEU A 13 -19.71 3.42 -47.04
N SER A 14 -20.59 4.42 -46.96
CA SER A 14 -20.73 5.28 -45.79
C SER A 14 -21.49 4.60 -44.64
N HIS A 15 -22.41 3.67 -44.92
CA HIS A 15 -22.99 2.79 -43.89
C HIS A 15 -22.01 1.70 -43.45
N ARG A 16 -21.15 1.16 -44.32
CA ARG A 16 -20.06 0.26 -43.92
C ARG A 16 -18.94 0.96 -43.16
N ALA A 17 -18.66 2.22 -43.45
CA ALA A 17 -17.72 3.03 -42.67
C ALA A 17 -18.30 3.50 -41.33
N ALA A 18 -19.64 3.45 -41.17
CA ALA A 18 -20.35 3.72 -39.91
C ALA A 18 -20.76 2.44 -39.15
N LEU A 19 -20.45 1.25 -39.69
CA LEU A 19 -20.48 -0.03 -38.98
C LEU A 19 -19.04 -0.35 -38.56
N ALA A 20 -18.44 0.51 -37.73
CA ALA A 20 -17.47 -0.02 -36.78
C ALA A 20 -18.26 -1.05 -35.95
N ASP A 21 -17.75 -2.27 -35.81
CA ASP A 21 -18.37 -3.26 -34.92
C ASP A 21 -18.70 -2.57 -33.60
N GLU A 22 -19.92 -2.76 -33.08
CA GLU A 22 -20.31 -2.18 -31.79
C GLU A 22 -19.22 -2.49 -30.75
N PRO A 23 -18.77 -1.50 -29.96
CA PRO A 23 -17.70 -1.71 -29.01
C PRO A 23 -18.08 -2.85 -28.05
N LEU A 24 -17.15 -3.76 -27.79
CA LEU A 24 -17.40 -4.93 -26.93
C LEU A 24 -17.74 -4.53 -25.49
N ILE A 25 -17.34 -3.32 -25.08
CA ILE A 25 -17.63 -2.70 -23.80
C ILE A 25 -18.17 -1.29 -24.05
N THR A 26 -19.34 -0.98 -23.51
CA THR A 26 -19.89 0.37 -23.48
C THR A 26 -19.12 1.21 -22.45
N VAL A 27 -18.63 2.40 -22.81
CA VAL A 27 -18.02 3.32 -21.84
C VAL A 27 -19.11 4.06 -21.06
N SER A 28 -19.19 3.83 -19.75
CA SER A 28 -20.19 4.46 -18.87
C SER A 28 -19.78 4.33 -17.41
N LYS A 29 -20.44 5.09 -16.53
CA LYS A 29 -20.30 4.90 -15.07
C LYS A 29 -20.71 3.51 -14.58
N GLU A 30 -21.63 2.83 -15.25
CA GLU A 30 -22.09 1.50 -14.83
C GLU A 30 -21.09 0.39 -15.20
N THR A 31 -20.25 0.63 -16.20
CA THR A 31 -19.33 -0.36 -16.78
C THR A 31 -17.88 -0.02 -16.43
N THR A 32 -17.32 1.03 -17.04
CA THR A 32 -15.92 1.43 -16.88
C THR A 32 -15.67 2.29 -15.65
N PHE A 33 -16.73 2.68 -14.92
CA PHE A 33 -16.76 3.53 -13.71
C PHE A 33 -16.30 4.99 -13.94
N VAL A 34 -15.22 5.16 -14.68
CA VAL A 34 -14.75 6.41 -15.28
C VAL A 34 -15.14 6.45 -16.76
N THR A 35 -15.33 7.64 -17.31
CA THR A 35 -15.69 7.85 -18.73
C THR A 35 -14.66 8.64 -19.50
N GLU A 36 -13.71 9.28 -18.81
CA GLU A 36 -12.66 10.10 -19.39
C GLU A 36 -11.37 9.98 -18.57
N PRO A 37 -10.20 10.21 -19.19
CA PRO A 37 -10.00 10.46 -20.63
C PRO A 37 -10.16 9.19 -21.48
N VAL A 38 -10.45 9.34 -22.77
CA VAL A 38 -10.54 8.21 -23.72
C VAL A 38 -9.34 8.19 -24.67
N ASN A 39 -8.91 6.99 -25.06
CA ASN A 39 -7.86 6.77 -26.06
C ASN A 39 -8.41 6.89 -27.50
N GLU A 40 -7.52 6.73 -28.49
CA GLU A 40 -7.89 6.82 -29.91
C GLU A 40 -8.90 5.75 -30.35
N ASP A 41 -8.94 4.61 -29.65
CA ASP A 41 -9.90 3.52 -29.87
C ASP A 41 -11.27 3.79 -29.22
N GLY A 42 -11.44 4.93 -28.54
CA GLY A 42 -12.68 5.31 -27.87
C GLY A 42 -12.93 4.58 -26.53
N PHE A 43 -11.97 3.80 -26.04
CA PHE A 43 -12.00 3.20 -24.71
C PHE A 43 -11.33 4.12 -23.68
N VAL A 44 -11.62 3.93 -22.39
CA VAL A 44 -11.07 4.80 -21.33
C VAL A 44 -9.57 4.53 -21.15
N ASP A 45 -8.77 5.59 -21.09
CA ASP A 45 -7.36 5.53 -20.65
C ASP A 45 -7.33 5.52 -19.11
N LEU A 46 -7.33 4.31 -18.55
CA LEU A 46 -7.42 4.07 -17.12
C LEU A 46 -6.20 4.59 -16.35
N ILE A 47 -5.00 4.49 -16.92
CA ILE A 47 -3.77 5.04 -16.31
C ILE A 47 -3.90 6.55 -16.20
N SER A 48 -4.28 7.23 -17.29
CA SER A 48 -4.47 8.68 -17.28
C SER A 48 -5.61 9.10 -16.34
N ALA A 49 -6.70 8.33 -16.26
CA ALA A 49 -7.80 8.58 -15.33
C ALA A 49 -7.34 8.53 -13.87
N ILE A 50 -6.55 7.51 -13.49
CA ILE A 50 -5.97 7.39 -12.15
C ILE A 50 -5.00 8.55 -11.89
N ASN A 51 -4.05 8.78 -12.80
CA ASN A 51 -3.06 9.84 -12.67
C ASN A 51 -3.71 11.22 -12.50
N MET A 52 -4.71 11.56 -13.31
CA MET A 52 -5.43 12.85 -13.20
C MET A 52 -6.12 13.02 -11.84
N LYS A 53 -6.66 11.94 -11.26
CA LYS A 53 -7.30 12.01 -9.94
C LYS A 53 -6.26 12.15 -8.83
N MET A 54 -5.18 11.38 -8.89
CA MET A 54 -4.13 11.35 -7.86
C MET A 54 -3.22 12.57 -7.90
N SER A 55 -2.98 13.17 -9.07
CA SER A 55 -2.12 14.34 -9.24
C SER A 55 -2.85 15.67 -8.97
N LYS A 56 -4.14 15.63 -8.63
CA LYS A 56 -4.98 16.84 -8.54
C LYS A 56 -4.46 17.77 -7.44
N GLY A 57 -4.09 18.99 -7.82
CA GLY A 57 -3.57 20.01 -6.90
C GLY A 57 -2.08 19.84 -6.55
N ILE A 58 -1.42 18.82 -7.11
CA ILE A 58 -0.01 18.52 -6.85
C ILE A 58 0.85 19.11 -7.96
N THR A 59 1.91 19.82 -7.56
CA THR A 59 2.91 20.41 -8.46
C THR A 59 4.26 19.72 -8.26
N THR A 60 5.20 19.90 -9.19
CA THR A 60 6.56 19.38 -9.03
C THR A 60 7.24 19.93 -7.77
N GLU A 61 6.94 21.17 -7.37
CA GLU A 61 7.50 21.84 -6.20
C GLU A 61 6.91 21.31 -4.89
N THR A 62 5.63 20.92 -4.89
CA THR A 62 4.93 20.41 -3.71
C THR A 62 4.94 18.88 -3.59
N ASN A 63 5.39 18.17 -4.62
CA ASN A 63 5.47 16.71 -4.64
C ASN A 63 6.80 16.19 -4.07
N ALA A 64 6.75 15.43 -2.98
CA ALA A 64 7.86 14.71 -2.37
C ALA A 64 8.59 13.80 -3.37
N ALA A 65 7.86 13.11 -4.26
CA ALA A 65 8.45 12.21 -5.25
C ALA A 65 9.43 12.91 -6.19
N ALA A 66 9.23 14.19 -6.50
CA ALA A 66 10.13 14.96 -7.36
C ALA A 66 11.51 15.21 -6.74
N LEU A 67 11.68 15.08 -5.42
CA LEU A 67 13.01 15.09 -4.79
C LEU A 67 13.51 13.68 -4.45
N ILE A 68 12.61 12.79 -4.05
CA ILE A 68 12.98 11.43 -3.63
C ILE A 68 13.52 10.64 -4.82
N TYR A 69 12.79 10.56 -5.94
CA TYR A 69 13.17 9.67 -7.04
C TYR A 69 14.47 10.04 -7.75
N PRO A 70 14.84 11.32 -7.94
CA PRO A 70 16.17 11.65 -8.44
C PRO A 70 17.30 11.21 -7.51
N ALA A 71 17.06 11.15 -6.19
CA ALA A 71 18.04 10.62 -5.23
C ALA A 71 18.15 9.09 -5.26
N LEU A 72 17.17 8.38 -5.83
CA LEU A 72 17.22 6.93 -6.04
C LEU A 72 17.90 6.54 -7.37
N GLY A 73 18.24 7.51 -8.21
CA GLY A 73 18.84 7.27 -9.52
C GLY A 73 17.90 6.61 -10.52
N PRO A 74 18.40 6.22 -11.70
CA PRO A 74 17.57 5.67 -12.77
C PRO A 74 17.21 4.19 -12.55
N LYS A 75 17.86 3.49 -11.62
CA LYS A 75 17.73 2.04 -11.39
C LYS A 75 17.57 1.69 -9.90
N PRO A 76 16.55 2.21 -9.21
CA PRO A 76 16.27 1.76 -7.84
C PRO A 76 16.09 0.24 -7.80
N ASP A 77 16.79 -0.42 -6.88
CA ASP A 77 16.76 -1.89 -6.71
C ASP A 77 17.05 -2.65 -8.03
N ASP A 78 18.08 -2.21 -8.74
CA ASP A 78 18.53 -2.76 -10.03
C ASP A 78 17.45 -2.74 -11.14
N THR A 79 16.33 -2.04 -10.94
CA THR A 79 15.22 -1.99 -11.89
C THR A 79 15.13 -0.64 -12.59
N GLN A 80 15.25 -0.66 -13.92
CA GLN A 80 15.21 0.53 -14.76
C GLN A 80 13.86 1.27 -14.65
N MET A 81 13.91 2.50 -14.15
CA MET A 81 12.77 3.41 -14.15
C MET A 81 12.60 4.10 -15.51
N SER A 82 11.35 4.42 -15.85
CA SER A 82 11.01 5.00 -17.13
C SER A 82 11.43 6.45 -17.28
N LYS A 83 11.89 6.84 -18.48
CA LYS A 83 12.10 8.28 -18.80
C LYS A 83 10.80 9.07 -18.73
N ARG A 84 9.68 8.42 -19.07
CA ARG A 84 8.34 9.00 -18.99
C ARG A 84 7.97 9.35 -17.54
N PHE A 85 8.30 8.51 -16.57
CA PHE A 85 8.04 8.76 -15.15
C PHE A 85 8.69 10.05 -14.65
N TYR A 86 9.99 10.25 -14.89
CA TYR A 86 10.65 11.49 -14.49
C TYR A 86 10.08 12.71 -15.21
N LYS A 87 9.72 12.56 -16.49
CA LYS A 87 9.06 13.63 -17.24
C LYS A 87 7.70 13.99 -16.64
N GLU A 88 6.89 13.02 -16.23
CA GLU A 88 5.58 13.25 -15.60
C GLU A 88 5.72 13.84 -14.18
N LEU A 89 6.79 13.50 -13.45
CA LEU A 89 7.16 14.19 -12.22
C LEU A 89 7.63 15.65 -12.43
N GLY A 90 7.93 16.02 -13.68
CA GLY A 90 8.47 17.34 -14.03
C GLY A 90 9.94 17.53 -13.69
N VAL A 91 10.71 16.44 -13.58
CA VAL A 91 12.14 16.47 -13.25
C VAL A 91 13.00 15.87 -14.37
N PRO A 92 14.29 16.28 -14.49
CA PRO A 92 15.20 15.65 -15.43
C PRO A 92 15.39 14.16 -15.12
N TYR A 93 15.58 13.37 -16.17
CA TYR A 93 15.98 11.98 -16.01
C TYR A 93 17.39 11.91 -15.39
N PRO A 94 17.61 11.15 -14.30
CA PRO A 94 18.92 11.05 -13.65
C PRO A 94 19.99 10.46 -14.58
N PRO A 95 21.27 10.85 -14.45
CA PRO A 95 22.37 10.17 -15.14
C PRO A 95 22.51 8.70 -14.70
N GLU A 96 23.18 7.88 -15.51
CA GLU A 96 23.43 6.46 -15.17
C GLU A 96 24.35 6.30 -13.96
N GLU A 97 25.30 7.21 -13.80
CA GLU A 97 26.24 7.26 -12.69
C GLU A 97 25.93 8.48 -11.81
N GLY A 98 25.93 8.28 -10.49
CA GLY A 98 25.67 9.34 -9.52
C GLY A 98 25.74 8.80 -8.10
N ASN A 99 25.75 9.71 -7.13
CA ASN A 99 25.63 9.34 -5.72
C ASN A 99 24.14 9.15 -5.38
N TYR A 100 23.67 7.91 -5.50
CA TYR A 100 22.28 7.53 -5.27
C TYR A 100 22.11 6.75 -3.99
N PHE A 101 20.90 6.74 -3.45
CA PHE A 101 20.58 5.93 -2.30
C PHE A 101 20.72 4.43 -2.64
N GLU A 102 21.48 3.72 -1.82
CA GLU A 102 21.70 2.28 -1.93
C GLU A 102 21.08 1.54 -0.74
N THR A 103 20.36 0.46 -1.04
CA THR A 103 19.92 -0.47 0.01
C THR A 103 21.13 -1.14 0.64
N LEU A 104 21.05 -1.55 1.92
CA LEU A 104 22.17 -2.24 2.59
C LEU A 104 22.69 -3.45 1.79
N PRO A 105 21.85 -4.34 1.21
CA PRO A 105 22.34 -5.42 0.37
C PRO A 105 23.11 -4.94 -0.87
N THR A 106 22.66 -3.85 -1.50
CA THR A 106 23.34 -3.25 -2.65
C THR A 106 24.70 -2.67 -2.24
N TYR A 107 24.72 -1.86 -1.17
CA TYR A 107 25.93 -1.26 -0.64
C TYR A 107 26.99 -2.32 -0.28
N LEU A 108 26.61 -3.39 0.41
CA LEU A 108 27.52 -4.48 0.76
C LEU A 108 28.13 -5.13 -0.50
N ARG A 109 27.30 -5.43 -1.50
CA ARG A 109 27.74 -6.01 -2.77
C ARG A 109 28.75 -5.10 -3.50
N GLU A 110 28.45 -3.81 -3.62
CA GLU A 110 29.34 -2.84 -4.30
C GLU A 110 30.64 -2.59 -3.52
N ASN A 111 30.65 -2.84 -2.21
CA ASN A 111 31.82 -2.74 -1.34
C ASN A 111 32.57 -4.07 -1.14
N GLY A 112 32.32 -5.06 -2.00
CA GLY A 112 33.14 -6.28 -2.10
C GLY A 112 32.74 -7.42 -1.15
N TYR A 113 31.59 -7.33 -0.49
CA TYR A 113 31.02 -8.47 0.24
C TYR A 113 30.49 -9.51 -0.75
N SER A 114 30.64 -10.78 -0.40
CA SER A 114 30.13 -11.87 -1.23
C SER A 114 28.60 -11.97 -1.07
N ASN A 115 27.89 -12.40 -2.12
CA ASN A 115 26.44 -12.65 -2.04
C ASN A 115 26.08 -13.92 -1.24
N ARG A 116 27.02 -14.50 -0.49
CA ARG A 116 26.76 -15.70 0.31
C ARG A 116 25.98 -15.31 1.57
N PRO A 117 24.93 -16.07 1.92
CA PRO A 117 24.16 -15.86 3.15
C PRO A 117 25.04 -15.67 4.40
N ASP A 118 26.07 -16.50 4.58
CA ASP A 118 26.94 -16.48 5.76
C ASP A 118 27.74 -15.18 5.91
N ASP A 119 28.00 -14.45 4.82
CA ASP A 119 28.75 -13.19 4.83
C ASP A 119 27.83 -11.97 5.03
N VAL A 120 26.55 -12.09 4.67
CA VAL A 120 25.60 -10.96 4.62
C VAL A 120 24.61 -10.99 5.78
N TYR A 121 24.13 -12.18 6.17
CA TYR A 121 23.11 -12.32 7.21
C TYR A 121 23.53 -11.77 8.57
N PRO A 122 24.79 -11.94 9.05
CA PRO A 122 25.21 -11.31 10.30
C PRO A 122 25.03 -9.79 10.30
N ILE A 123 25.34 -9.11 9.18
CA ILE A 123 25.20 -7.66 9.05
C ILE A 123 23.72 -7.26 8.96
N ILE A 124 22.88 -8.08 8.32
CA ILE A 124 21.43 -7.85 8.31
C ILE A 124 20.83 -8.02 9.73
N ASP A 125 21.32 -8.98 10.50
CA ASP A 125 20.92 -9.17 11.90
C ASP A 125 21.35 -7.96 12.76
N GLU A 126 22.56 -7.44 12.54
CA GLU A 126 23.04 -6.18 13.14
C GLU A 126 22.16 -4.99 12.77
N GLN A 127 21.70 -4.87 11.51
CA GLN A 127 20.72 -3.85 11.11
C GLN A 127 19.44 -3.96 11.96
N GLY A 128 18.96 -5.18 12.21
CA GLY A 128 17.82 -5.41 13.10
C GLY A 128 18.07 -4.86 14.51
N LEU A 129 19.21 -5.22 15.11
CA LEU A 129 19.62 -4.71 16.43
C LEU A 129 19.77 -3.18 16.44
N ALA A 130 20.31 -2.60 15.36
CA ALA A 130 20.51 -1.17 15.18
C ALA A 130 19.19 -0.39 15.05
N THR A 131 18.06 -1.05 14.75
CA THR A 131 16.72 -0.41 14.79
C THR A 131 15.99 -0.58 16.12
N ASP A 132 16.44 -1.52 16.96
CA ASP A 132 15.72 -1.99 18.16
C ASP A 132 16.23 -1.38 19.48
N ARG A 133 17.41 -0.76 19.48
CA ARG A 133 17.98 -0.07 20.65
C ARG A 133 19.03 0.96 20.24
N PRO A 134 19.35 1.95 21.11
CA PRO A 134 20.51 2.80 20.93
C PRO A 134 21.81 2.00 20.81
N TRP A 135 22.72 2.49 19.96
CA TRP A 135 24.02 1.90 19.65
C TRP A 135 25.04 2.99 19.29
N THR A 136 26.33 2.65 19.27
CA THR A 136 27.42 3.59 18.86
C THR A 136 28.14 3.07 17.62
N ARG A 137 28.82 3.96 16.89
CA ARG A 137 29.54 3.61 15.64
C ARG A 137 30.53 2.44 15.80
N ASP A 138 31.12 2.29 16.97
CA ASP A 138 32.08 1.22 17.25
C ASP A 138 31.41 -0.17 17.39
N GLU A 139 30.10 -0.21 17.63
CA GLU A 139 29.35 -1.44 17.85
C GLU A 139 28.95 -2.13 16.54
N PHE A 140 28.50 -1.36 15.53
CA PHE A 140 28.11 -1.86 14.21
C PHE A 140 28.79 -1.04 13.09
N PRO A 141 30.10 -1.23 12.86
CA PRO A 141 30.89 -0.35 11.99
C PRO A 141 30.42 -0.39 10.53
N GLU A 142 29.95 -1.53 10.03
CA GLU A 142 29.41 -1.70 8.67
C GLU A 142 28.10 -0.94 8.49
N ILE A 143 27.23 -0.96 9.50
CA ILE A 143 25.97 -0.20 9.49
C ILE A 143 26.26 1.30 9.55
N ALA A 144 27.22 1.73 10.38
CA ALA A 144 27.65 3.12 10.44
C ALA A 144 28.23 3.60 9.10
N ALA A 145 29.09 2.80 8.47
CA ALA A 145 29.67 3.11 7.17
C ALA A 145 28.61 3.20 6.07
N TRP A 146 27.62 2.30 6.07
CA TRP A 146 26.48 2.37 5.16
C TRP A 146 25.68 3.66 5.35
N ILE A 147 25.34 4.02 6.60
CA ILE A 147 24.63 5.26 6.92
C ILE A 147 25.39 6.49 6.40
N ASP A 148 26.71 6.56 6.65
CA ASP A 148 27.54 7.67 6.20
C ASP A 148 27.59 7.78 4.66
N ALA A 149 27.64 6.64 3.97
CA ALA A 149 27.61 6.61 2.50
C ALA A 149 26.26 7.13 1.94
N GLN A 150 25.16 7.02 2.70
CA GLN A 150 23.85 7.49 2.27
C GLN A 150 23.60 8.98 2.56
N GLU A 151 24.51 9.71 3.21
CA GLU A 151 24.22 11.04 3.75
C GLU A 151 23.73 12.05 2.68
N GLU A 152 24.41 12.13 1.53
CA GLU A 152 24.00 13.03 0.44
C GLU A 152 22.63 12.69 -0.16
N PRO A 153 22.37 11.46 -0.65
CA PRO A 153 21.05 11.12 -1.18
C PRO A 153 19.96 11.20 -0.10
N LEU A 154 20.27 10.85 1.16
CA LEU A 154 19.31 10.91 2.26
C LEU A 154 18.92 12.35 2.60
N GLN A 155 19.84 13.32 2.56
CA GLN A 155 19.50 14.73 2.72
C GLN A 155 18.50 15.23 1.68
N GLN A 156 18.63 14.76 0.43
CA GLN A 156 17.66 15.10 -0.62
C GLN A 156 16.30 14.43 -0.38
N ILE A 157 16.31 13.16 0.04
CA ILE A 157 15.09 12.41 0.39
C ILE A 157 14.35 13.11 1.54
N LEU A 158 15.06 13.51 2.60
CA LEU A 158 14.49 14.22 3.75
C LEU A 158 13.82 15.55 3.35
N LYS A 159 14.46 16.33 2.46
CA LYS A 159 13.84 17.54 1.88
C LYS A 159 12.57 17.22 1.09
N GLY A 160 12.53 16.06 0.44
CA GLY A 160 11.34 15.56 -0.24
C GLY A 160 10.23 15.20 0.73
N ILE A 161 10.56 14.47 1.79
CA ILE A 161 9.61 14.02 2.83
C ILE A 161 8.89 15.21 3.49
N GLU A 162 9.57 16.33 3.71
CA GLU A 162 8.98 17.55 4.27
C GLU A 162 7.95 18.25 3.35
N ARG A 163 7.85 17.84 2.08
CA ARG A 163 6.83 18.40 1.17
C ARG A 163 5.43 17.92 1.54
N GLU A 164 4.45 18.74 1.20
CA GLU A 164 3.05 18.57 1.58
C GLU A 164 2.41 17.32 0.95
N HIS A 165 2.79 16.96 -0.28
CA HIS A 165 2.15 15.91 -1.03
C HIS A 165 3.14 14.85 -1.49
N TYR A 166 2.66 13.62 -1.69
CA TYR A 166 3.38 12.56 -2.36
C TYR A 166 2.50 11.96 -3.44
N TYR A 167 3.01 11.96 -4.67
CA TYR A 167 2.35 11.35 -5.83
C TYR A 167 3.39 10.71 -6.74
N CYS A 168 3.19 9.43 -7.03
CA CYS A 168 4.01 8.62 -7.92
C CYS A 168 3.21 8.37 -9.22
N PRO A 169 3.60 8.95 -10.37
CA PRO A 169 2.87 8.76 -11.61
C PRO A 169 2.90 7.31 -12.09
N LEU A 170 1.73 6.74 -12.36
CA LEU A 170 1.63 5.44 -13.02
C LEU A 170 2.11 5.57 -14.46
N ASN A 171 3.10 4.76 -14.84
CA ASN A 171 3.71 4.85 -16.15
C ASN A 171 3.69 3.50 -16.85
N SER A 172 3.20 3.51 -18.08
CA SER A 172 3.39 2.45 -19.05
C SER A 172 4.52 2.83 -19.99
N ASP A 173 5.65 2.13 -19.87
CA ASP A 173 6.85 2.44 -20.65
C ASP A 173 6.90 1.74 -22.03
N LEU A 174 5.76 1.23 -22.51
CA LEU A 174 5.61 0.74 -23.87
C LEU A 174 4.96 1.82 -24.75
N GLU A 175 5.39 1.87 -26.01
CA GLU A 175 5.02 2.90 -26.98
C GLU A 175 3.49 3.10 -27.11
N LYS A 176 3.07 4.35 -27.38
CA LYS A 176 1.66 4.70 -27.62
C LYS A 176 1.07 3.84 -28.75
N GLY A 177 -0.11 3.26 -28.53
CA GLY A 177 -0.89 2.55 -29.55
C GLY A 177 -0.97 1.03 -29.39
N THR A 178 -0.34 0.45 -28.36
CA THR A 178 -0.60 -0.94 -27.96
C THR A 178 -1.64 -0.98 -26.85
N THR A 179 -2.79 -1.60 -27.09
CA THR A 179 -3.84 -1.97 -26.11
C THR A 179 -3.36 -3.03 -25.09
N GLY A 180 -2.11 -2.96 -24.66
CA GLY A 180 -1.45 -3.98 -23.86
C GLY A 180 -0.50 -3.39 -22.85
N GLN A 181 -1.04 -2.90 -21.74
CA GLN A 181 -0.39 -2.98 -20.44
C GLN A 181 -1.47 -3.11 -19.38
N MET A 182 -1.50 -4.26 -18.72
CA MET A 182 -2.43 -4.43 -17.63
C MET A 182 -1.97 -3.61 -16.41
N LEU A 183 -2.88 -2.89 -15.76
CA LEU A 183 -2.64 -2.17 -14.51
C LEU A 183 -2.02 -3.10 -13.45
N ILE A 184 -2.45 -4.37 -13.40
CA ILE A 184 -1.89 -5.37 -12.48
C ILE A 184 -0.42 -5.72 -12.75
N ALA A 185 0.07 -5.50 -13.98
CA ALA A 185 1.45 -5.75 -14.36
C ALA A 185 2.36 -4.52 -14.18
N THR A 186 1.82 -3.41 -13.68
CA THR A 186 2.61 -2.20 -13.41
C THR A 186 3.66 -2.52 -12.36
N LEU A 187 4.93 -2.49 -12.77
CA LEU A 187 6.05 -2.72 -11.85
C LEU A 187 6.10 -1.58 -10.82
N LEU A 188 6.27 -1.95 -9.55
CA LEU A 188 6.47 -1.03 -8.43
C LEU A 188 7.90 -1.22 -7.86
N PRO A 189 8.95 -1.03 -8.67
CA PRO A 189 10.32 -1.42 -8.29
C PRO A 189 10.88 -0.65 -7.09
N HIS A 190 10.32 0.53 -6.82
CA HIS A 190 10.76 1.40 -5.74
C HIS A 190 10.33 0.91 -4.35
N ILE A 191 9.36 -0.01 -4.22
CA ILE A 191 8.77 -0.41 -2.93
C ILE A 191 9.83 -0.90 -1.93
N GLN A 192 10.77 -1.75 -2.35
CA GLN A 192 11.82 -2.26 -1.47
C GLN A 192 12.81 -1.17 -1.05
N THR A 193 13.05 -0.21 -1.95
CA THR A 193 13.87 0.97 -1.67
C THR A 193 13.20 1.86 -0.62
N LEU A 194 11.88 2.08 -0.68
CA LEU A 194 11.16 2.85 0.35
C LEU A 194 11.32 2.24 1.75
N ARG A 195 11.18 0.91 1.86
CA ARG A 195 11.39 0.19 3.14
C ARG A 195 12.82 0.32 3.64
N SER A 196 13.81 0.33 2.74
CA SER A 196 15.21 0.50 3.09
C SER A 196 15.52 1.91 3.61
N ILE A 197 14.86 2.95 3.06
CA ILE A 197 14.95 4.32 3.58
C ILE A 197 14.35 4.39 5.00
N THR A 198 13.20 3.79 5.25
CA THR A 198 12.62 3.71 6.61
C THR A 198 13.59 3.03 7.58
N ARG A 199 14.25 1.94 7.16
CA ARG A 199 15.23 1.24 8.00
C ARG A 199 16.48 2.08 8.27
N VAL A 200 17.05 2.76 7.26
CA VAL A 200 18.24 3.59 7.49
C VAL A 200 17.94 4.73 8.47
N LEU A 201 16.76 5.36 8.36
CA LEU A 201 16.34 6.42 9.28
C LEU A 201 16.16 5.89 10.70
N ALA A 202 15.58 4.70 10.87
CA ALA A 202 15.45 4.05 12.18
C ALA A 202 16.83 3.69 12.77
N CYS A 203 17.75 3.13 11.98
CA CYS A 203 19.12 2.85 12.41
C CYS A 203 19.85 4.14 12.83
N ARG A 204 19.76 5.19 12.01
CA ARG A 204 20.41 6.48 12.26
C ARG A 204 19.82 7.18 13.49
N ALA A 205 18.51 7.06 13.71
CA ALA A 205 17.86 7.56 14.91
C ALA A 205 18.39 6.92 16.20
N MET A 206 18.57 5.60 16.18
CA MET A 206 19.13 4.87 17.32
C MET A 206 20.63 5.13 17.51
N LEU A 207 21.37 5.36 16.42
CA LEU A 207 22.76 5.81 16.49
C LEU A 207 22.84 7.18 17.17
N HIS A 208 22.01 8.12 16.73
CA HIS A 208 21.89 9.43 17.33
C HIS A 208 21.56 9.33 18.83
N ALA A 209 20.60 8.47 19.21
CA ALA A 209 20.29 8.21 20.62
C ALA A 209 21.49 7.67 21.41
N GLY A 210 22.22 6.70 20.86
CA GLY A 210 23.39 6.10 21.53
C GLY A 210 24.55 7.06 21.72
N GLU A 211 24.63 8.10 20.90
CA GLU A 211 25.60 9.19 21.00
C GLU A 211 25.06 10.43 21.74
N GLY A 212 23.88 10.35 22.34
CA GLY A 212 23.26 11.43 23.11
C GLY A 212 22.65 12.56 22.29
N ARG A 213 22.49 12.37 20.97
CA ARG A 213 21.91 13.30 19.98
C ARG A 213 20.41 13.06 19.80
N ASN A 214 19.66 13.13 20.90
CA ASN A 214 18.27 12.69 20.92
C ASN A 214 17.34 13.55 20.05
N GLU A 215 17.63 14.85 19.87
CA GLU A 215 16.82 15.73 19.02
C GLU A 215 16.92 15.31 17.55
N GLU A 216 18.13 15.02 17.07
CA GLU A 216 18.39 14.51 15.73
C GLU A 216 17.75 13.13 15.53
N GLY A 217 17.85 12.25 16.54
CA GLY A 217 17.25 10.92 16.47
C GLY A 217 15.72 10.95 16.39
N TRP A 218 15.07 11.85 17.14
CA TRP A 218 13.63 12.06 17.02
C TRP A 218 13.23 12.64 15.65
N SER A 219 14.02 13.58 15.11
CA SER A 219 13.80 14.13 13.78
C SER A 219 13.82 13.05 12.68
N ASP A 220 14.73 12.08 12.77
CA ASP A 220 14.79 10.95 11.83
C ASP A 220 13.56 10.05 11.92
N LEU A 221 13.11 9.75 13.13
CA LEU A 221 11.89 8.95 13.35
C LEU A 221 10.67 9.69 12.81
N MET A 222 10.55 11.00 13.05
CA MET A 222 9.46 11.81 12.51
C MET A 222 9.46 11.84 10.99
N ALA A 223 10.63 11.99 10.35
CA ALA A 223 10.76 11.92 8.90
C ALA A 223 10.35 10.53 8.38
N SER A 224 10.80 9.46 9.04
CA SER A 224 10.42 8.08 8.69
C SER A 224 8.91 7.86 8.79
N TYR A 225 8.27 8.38 9.84
CA TYR A 225 6.82 8.26 10.03
C TYR A 225 6.05 9.03 8.96
N ARG A 226 6.42 10.29 8.71
CA ARG A 226 5.85 11.12 7.64
C ARG A 226 6.01 10.45 6.27
N PHE A 227 7.15 9.80 6.03
CA PHE A 227 7.37 9.06 4.79
C PHE A 227 6.46 7.84 4.64
N GLY A 228 6.19 7.12 5.73
CA GLY A 228 5.19 6.05 5.75
C GLY A 228 3.79 6.56 5.36
N ARG A 229 3.39 7.72 5.89
CA ARG A 229 2.13 8.39 5.52
C ARG A 229 2.07 8.75 4.03
N HIS A 230 3.15 9.35 3.51
CA HIS A 230 3.29 9.65 2.09
C HIS A 230 3.18 8.41 1.21
N ALA A 231 3.94 7.36 1.52
CA ALA A 231 3.91 6.09 0.78
C ALA A 231 2.54 5.40 0.87
N SER A 232 1.76 5.64 1.94
CA SER A 232 0.40 5.10 2.07
C SER A 232 -0.64 5.81 1.19
N ASN A 233 -0.30 6.94 0.58
CA ASN A 233 -1.16 7.67 -0.35
C ASN A 233 -1.03 7.11 -1.78
N ASP A 234 -1.42 5.84 -1.96
CA ASP A 234 -1.32 5.11 -3.22
C ASP A 234 -2.70 4.72 -3.79
N SER A 235 -2.80 4.60 -5.11
CA SER A 235 -4.02 4.14 -5.79
C SER A 235 -4.31 2.66 -5.54
N PHE A 236 -3.29 1.85 -5.30
CA PHE A 236 -3.40 0.40 -5.16
C PHE A 236 -3.09 -0.06 -3.74
N LEU A 237 -3.74 -1.14 -3.32
CA LEU A 237 -3.61 -1.67 -1.95
C LEU A 237 -2.17 -2.00 -1.58
N ILE A 238 -1.38 -2.50 -2.52
CA ILE A 238 0.01 -2.89 -2.26
C ILE A 238 0.87 -1.71 -1.78
N GLY A 239 0.75 -0.53 -2.40
CA GLY A 239 1.47 0.67 -1.96
C GLY A 239 1.03 1.11 -0.56
N ARG A 240 -0.26 0.99 -0.27
CA ARG A 240 -0.83 1.33 1.04
C ARG A 240 -0.33 0.43 2.16
N LEU A 241 -0.28 -0.88 1.92
CA LEU A 241 0.26 -1.85 2.86
C LEU A 241 1.75 -1.61 3.13
N VAL A 242 2.51 -1.16 2.12
CA VAL A 242 3.91 -0.77 2.30
C VAL A 242 4.02 0.43 3.23
N GLY A 243 3.22 1.47 3.02
CA GLY A 243 3.15 2.63 3.92
C GLY A 243 2.80 2.25 5.37
N PHE A 244 1.78 1.41 5.58
CA PHE A 244 1.41 0.92 6.91
C PHE A 244 2.53 0.11 7.57
N ALA A 245 3.27 -0.66 6.79
CA ALA A 245 4.41 -1.40 7.31
C ALA A 245 5.59 -0.48 7.69
N MET A 246 5.80 0.61 6.95
CA MET A 246 6.79 1.64 7.30
C MET A 246 6.41 2.37 8.60
N GLU A 247 5.13 2.72 8.76
CA GLU A 247 4.60 3.27 10.02
C GLU A 247 4.79 2.27 11.17
N ALA A 248 4.49 0.98 10.95
CA ALA A 248 4.66 -0.04 11.98
C ALA A 248 6.12 -0.17 12.47
N ILE A 249 7.08 -0.20 11.54
CA ILE A 249 8.52 -0.22 11.86
C ILE A 249 8.89 1.03 12.67
N THR A 250 8.46 2.20 12.19
CA THR A 250 8.79 3.48 12.83
C THR A 250 8.17 3.60 14.22
N SER A 251 6.90 3.20 14.41
CA SER A 251 6.25 3.17 15.73
C SER A 251 7.00 2.28 16.72
N GLN A 252 7.46 1.10 16.28
CA GLN A 252 8.25 0.22 17.13
C GLN A 252 9.57 0.89 17.55
N SER A 253 10.31 1.46 16.60
CA SER A 253 11.55 2.19 16.91
C SER A 253 11.29 3.41 17.80
N MET A 254 10.20 4.16 17.61
CA MET A 254 9.82 5.27 18.50
C MET A 254 9.56 4.81 19.94
N LEU A 255 8.87 3.68 20.14
CA LEU A 255 8.65 3.14 21.48
C LEU A 255 9.98 2.76 22.16
N LYS A 256 10.91 2.12 21.43
CA LYS A 256 12.27 1.82 21.92
C LYS A 256 13.08 3.07 22.22
N PHE A 257 12.92 4.10 21.39
CA PHE A 257 13.58 5.39 21.55
C PHE A 257 13.11 6.06 22.84
N ILE A 258 11.79 6.13 23.06
CA ILE A 258 11.19 6.71 24.28
C ILE A 258 11.66 5.94 25.52
N GLU A 259 11.58 4.61 25.50
CA GLU A 259 12.05 3.75 26.59
C GLU A 259 13.53 4.01 26.93
N SER A 260 14.40 4.07 25.91
CA SER A 260 15.84 4.14 26.12
C SER A 260 16.34 5.53 26.50
N THR A 261 15.73 6.58 25.94
CA THR A 261 16.14 7.99 26.17
C THR A 261 15.47 8.64 27.37
N GLN A 262 14.38 8.05 27.88
CA GLN A 262 13.60 8.53 29.04
C GLN A 262 13.40 10.06 28.99
N PRO A 263 12.74 10.57 27.93
CA PRO A 263 12.63 12.01 27.72
C PRO A 263 11.84 12.68 28.85
N SER A 264 12.25 13.89 29.23
CA SER A 264 11.53 14.69 30.23
C SER A 264 10.07 14.96 29.81
N GLU A 265 9.22 15.30 30.77
CA GLU A 265 7.81 15.69 30.55
C GLU A 265 7.68 16.73 29.42
N LYS A 266 8.54 17.76 29.44
CA LYS A 266 8.54 18.81 28.42
C LYS A 266 8.83 18.27 27.02
N VAL A 267 9.77 17.32 26.91
CA VAL A 267 10.16 16.71 25.63
C VAL A 267 9.06 15.75 25.14
N CYS A 268 8.47 14.94 26.02
CA CYS A 268 7.33 14.10 25.69
C CYS A 268 6.15 14.91 25.12
N LEU A 269 5.84 16.06 25.73
CA LEU A 269 4.79 16.96 25.25
C LEU A 269 5.14 17.62 23.90
N GLN A 270 6.43 17.80 23.60
CA GLN A 270 6.85 18.24 22.27
C GLN A 270 6.66 17.11 21.25
N TYR A 271 7.08 15.89 21.58
CA TYR A 271 6.91 14.72 20.72
C TYR A 271 5.44 14.43 20.41
N LEU A 272 4.53 14.61 21.37
CA LEU A 272 3.09 14.53 21.14
C LEU A 272 2.61 15.55 20.09
N LYS A 273 3.04 16.80 20.20
CA LYS A 273 2.71 17.84 19.21
C LYS A 273 3.29 17.54 17.82
N ASP A 274 4.48 16.97 17.78
CA ASP A 274 5.10 16.57 16.51
C ASP A 274 4.27 15.47 15.84
N LEU A 275 3.81 14.46 16.59
CA LEU A 275 2.91 13.42 16.07
C LEU A 275 1.56 14.01 15.62
N GLU A 276 0.98 14.95 16.36
CA GLU A 276 -0.25 15.65 15.99
C GLU A 276 -0.09 16.50 14.71
N SER A 277 1.14 16.90 14.38
CA SER A 277 1.45 17.66 13.15
C SER A 277 1.64 16.80 11.89
N LEU A 278 1.60 15.46 12.04
CA LEU A 278 1.68 14.55 10.90
C LEU A 278 0.45 14.72 9.99
N PRO A 279 0.62 14.54 8.67
CA PRO A 279 -0.50 14.59 7.75
C PRO A 279 -1.52 13.48 8.09
N GLU A 280 -2.79 13.81 7.94
CA GLU A 280 -3.88 12.83 8.07
C GLU A 280 -3.65 11.67 7.11
N GLN A 281 -3.98 10.47 7.60
CA GLN A 281 -3.92 9.28 6.77
C GLN A 281 -5.13 9.29 5.83
N SER A 282 -4.91 9.25 4.52
CA SER A 282 -5.99 9.03 3.56
C SER A 282 -6.71 7.72 3.91
N PRO A 283 -8.03 7.57 3.69
CA PRO A 283 -8.70 6.29 3.92
C PRO A 283 -8.34 5.22 2.87
N ILE A 284 -8.10 3.97 3.27
CA ILE A 284 -7.76 2.85 2.34
C ILE A 284 -8.89 2.51 1.38
N VAL A 285 -10.13 2.85 1.74
CA VAL A 285 -11.30 2.66 0.87
C VAL A 285 -11.17 3.40 -0.47
N GLU A 286 -10.37 4.48 -0.55
CA GLU A 286 -10.15 5.20 -1.81
C GLU A 286 -9.46 4.34 -2.88
N SER A 287 -8.56 3.44 -2.46
CA SER A 287 -7.85 2.53 -3.37
C SER A 287 -8.77 1.41 -3.86
N ILE A 288 -9.71 0.98 -3.03
CA ILE A 288 -10.77 0.04 -3.44
C ILE A 288 -11.71 0.72 -4.44
N ASP A 289 -12.15 1.94 -4.12
CA ASP A 289 -13.14 2.66 -4.92
C ASP A 289 -12.59 3.14 -6.27
N LEU A 290 -11.26 3.31 -6.38
CA LEU A 290 -10.59 3.75 -7.59
C LEU A 290 -9.63 2.69 -8.16
N GLY A 291 -8.43 2.52 -7.59
CA GLY A 291 -7.35 1.78 -8.24
C GLY A 291 -7.67 0.32 -8.48
N GLU A 292 -8.08 -0.42 -7.44
CA GLU A 292 -8.44 -1.83 -7.56
C GLU A 292 -9.65 -2.03 -8.48
N ARG A 293 -10.65 -1.14 -8.40
CA ARG A 293 -11.82 -1.16 -9.30
C ARG A 293 -11.41 -0.99 -10.76
N LEU A 294 -10.54 -0.02 -11.06
CA LEU A 294 -10.07 0.22 -12.42
C LEU A 294 -9.09 -0.85 -12.91
N MET A 295 -8.30 -1.46 -12.00
CA MET A 295 -7.51 -2.65 -12.32
C MET A 295 -8.40 -3.81 -12.77
N PHE A 296 -9.54 -4.00 -12.11
CA PHE A 296 -10.51 -5.01 -12.54
C PHE A 296 -11.09 -4.69 -13.92
N VAL A 297 -11.48 -3.43 -14.17
CA VAL A 297 -11.96 -2.98 -15.49
C VAL A 297 -10.92 -3.28 -16.57
N ASP A 298 -9.66 -3.00 -16.29
CA ASP A 298 -8.54 -3.21 -17.19
C ASP A 298 -8.31 -4.70 -17.51
N VAL A 299 -8.42 -5.58 -16.52
CA VAL A 299 -8.36 -7.03 -16.70
C VAL A 299 -9.49 -7.51 -17.62
N VAL A 300 -10.71 -7.03 -17.39
CA VAL A 300 -11.88 -7.39 -18.22
C VAL A 300 -11.72 -6.86 -19.65
N ALA A 301 -11.26 -5.62 -19.81
CA ALA A 301 -11.00 -5.04 -21.12
C ALA A 301 -9.94 -5.84 -21.90
N THR A 302 -8.87 -6.24 -21.22
CA THR A 302 -7.82 -7.09 -21.81
C THR A 302 -8.41 -8.41 -22.30
N LEU A 303 -9.20 -9.10 -21.49
CA LEU A 303 -9.88 -10.34 -21.89
C LEU A 303 -10.85 -10.13 -23.06
N ALA A 304 -11.57 -9.01 -23.08
CA ALA A 304 -12.55 -8.68 -24.10
C ALA A 304 -11.92 -8.38 -25.46
N TYR A 305 -10.79 -7.66 -25.50
CA TYR A 305 -10.19 -7.15 -26.74
C TYR A 305 -8.99 -7.96 -27.25
N ASP A 306 -8.24 -8.66 -26.38
CA ASP A 306 -7.09 -9.48 -26.78
C ASP A 306 -7.52 -10.78 -27.48
N GLN A 307 -8.52 -11.50 -26.95
CA GLN A 307 -9.14 -12.72 -27.54
C GLN A 307 -8.19 -13.59 -28.40
N GLY A 308 -7.06 -14.02 -27.82
CA GLY A 308 -6.12 -14.94 -28.49
C GLY A 308 -5.21 -14.28 -29.54
N LYS A 309 -5.06 -12.95 -29.52
CA LYS A 309 -4.03 -12.24 -30.28
C LYS A 309 -2.65 -12.33 -29.62
N GLU A 310 -2.56 -12.92 -28.42
CA GLU A 310 -1.31 -13.10 -27.64
C GLU A 310 -0.57 -11.78 -27.42
N ASN A 311 -1.26 -10.64 -27.37
CA ASN A 311 -0.59 -9.37 -27.11
C ASN A 311 -0.08 -9.28 -25.67
N PHE A 312 -0.53 -10.19 -24.79
CA PHE A 312 -0.18 -10.21 -23.38
C PHE A 312 -0.11 -11.63 -22.79
N ASP A 313 0.90 -11.90 -21.97
CA ASP A 313 1.03 -13.17 -21.23
C ASP A 313 0.30 -13.09 -19.88
N ILE A 314 -1.03 -13.25 -19.93
CA ILE A 314 -1.87 -13.23 -18.73
C ILE A 314 -1.58 -14.40 -17.78
N GLU A 315 -0.94 -15.47 -18.23
CA GLU A 315 -0.52 -16.57 -17.35
C GLU A 315 0.67 -16.18 -16.48
N ALA A 316 1.58 -15.36 -16.98
CA ALA A 316 2.72 -14.87 -16.21
C ALA A 316 2.28 -13.98 -15.02
N VAL A 317 1.17 -13.26 -15.17
CA VAL A 317 0.67 -12.31 -14.16
C VAL A 317 -0.45 -12.93 -13.30
N LEU A 318 -1.36 -13.68 -13.91
CA LEU A 318 -2.49 -14.34 -13.26
C LEU A 318 -2.61 -15.79 -13.76
N PRO A 319 -1.84 -16.74 -13.19
CA PRO A 319 -1.78 -18.12 -13.69
C PRO A 319 -3.15 -18.80 -13.81
N GLU A 320 -4.03 -18.58 -12.83
CA GLU A 320 -5.39 -19.14 -12.82
C GLU A 320 -6.22 -18.67 -14.03
N LEU A 321 -6.08 -17.39 -14.39
CA LEU A 321 -6.77 -16.78 -15.52
C LEU A 321 -6.12 -17.16 -16.86
N GLY A 322 -4.78 -17.22 -16.91
CA GLY A 322 -4.00 -17.67 -18.06
C GLY A 322 -4.40 -19.04 -18.58
N GLN A 323 -4.64 -20.00 -17.69
CA GLN A 323 -5.09 -21.33 -18.10
C GLN A 323 -6.48 -21.34 -18.76
N VAL A 324 -7.37 -20.44 -18.35
CA VAL A 324 -8.72 -20.31 -18.92
C VAL A 324 -8.64 -19.70 -20.32
N VAL A 325 -7.85 -18.63 -20.48
CA VAL A 325 -7.66 -17.93 -21.77
C VAL A 325 -6.97 -18.83 -22.79
N LYS A 326 -5.88 -19.52 -22.43
CA LYS A 326 -5.14 -20.42 -23.35
C LYS A 326 -6.02 -21.56 -23.90
N LYS A 327 -6.98 -22.03 -23.12
CA LYS A 327 -7.91 -23.09 -23.54
C LYS A 327 -9.08 -22.58 -24.39
N ASN A 328 -9.34 -21.27 -24.41
CA ASN A 328 -10.52 -20.66 -25.02
C ASN A 328 -10.17 -19.35 -25.72
N SER A 329 -9.64 -19.42 -26.94
CA SER A 329 -9.15 -18.24 -27.67
C SER A 329 -10.22 -17.20 -28.03
N LYS A 330 -11.52 -17.53 -27.93
CA LYS A 330 -12.63 -16.58 -28.10
C LYS A 330 -13.68 -16.79 -27.02
N ILE A 331 -13.72 -15.88 -26.06
CA ILE A 331 -14.68 -15.91 -24.95
C ILE A 331 -15.94 -15.16 -25.40
N ASN A 332 -17.07 -15.87 -25.54
CA ASN A 332 -18.36 -15.27 -25.86
C ASN A 332 -19.07 -14.83 -24.58
N ALA A 333 -18.75 -13.64 -24.06
CA ALA A 333 -19.35 -13.07 -22.87
C ALA A 333 -20.03 -11.71 -23.15
N ASP A 334 -20.94 -11.33 -22.27
CA ASP A 334 -21.48 -9.98 -22.17
C ASP A 334 -20.61 -9.17 -21.20
N TRP A 335 -19.61 -8.49 -21.75
CA TRP A 335 -18.59 -7.79 -20.96
C TRP A 335 -19.17 -6.62 -20.15
N ASP A 336 -20.20 -5.94 -20.66
CA ASP A 336 -20.93 -4.92 -19.91
C ASP A 336 -21.58 -5.49 -18.65
N THR A 337 -22.20 -6.67 -18.76
CA THR A 337 -22.79 -7.36 -17.60
C THR A 337 -21.71 -7.79 -16.60
N VAL A 338 -20.56 -8.30 -17.05
CA VAL A 338 -19.41 -8.63 -16.18
C VAL A 338 -18.97 -7.39 -15.38
N LEU A 339 -18.78 -6.25 -16.04
CA LEU A 339 -18.35 -5.00 -15.41
C LEU A 339 -19.40 -4.42 -14.45
N LYS A 340 -20.68 -4.45 -14.84
CA LYS A 340 -21.79 -3.99 -13.98
C LYS A 340 -21.87 -4.79 -12.69
N ASN A 341 -21.75 -6.12 -12.78
CA ASN A 341 -21.71 -7.00 -11.62
C ASN A 341 -20.51 -6.67 -10.72
N ALA A 342 -19.32 -6.50 -11.31
CA ALA A 342 -18.13 -6.15 -10.56
C ALA A 342 -18.28 -4.81 -9.82
N ASN A 343 -18.79 -3.77 -10.49
CA ASN A 343 -19.03 -2.47 -9.86
C ASN A 343 -19.97 -2.56 -8.65
N GLN A 344 -21.03 -3.38 -8.72
CA GLN A 344 -21.91 -3.63 -7.57
C GLN A 344 -21.17 -4.30 -6.41
N TRP A 345 -20.24 -5.21 -6.69
CA TRP A 345 -19.40 -5.81 -5.65
C TRP A 345 -18.43 -4.81 -5.02
N TYR A 346 -17.77 -3.96 -5.82
CA TYR A 346 -16.94 -2.88 -5.29
C TYR A 346 -17.75 -1.89 -4.46
N ASP A 347 -18.97 -1.54 -4.87
CA ASP A 347 -19.85 -0.67 -4.08
C ASP A 347 -20.22 -1.30 -2.73
N ARG A 348 -20.48 -2.61 -2.69
CA ARG A 348 -20.69 -3.36 -1.43
C ARG A 348 -19.45 -3.33 -0.54
N MET A 349 -18.27 -3.55 -1.10
CA MET A 349 -17.00 -3.47 -0.36
C MET A 349 -16.77 -2.07 0.23
N VAL A 350 -16.96 -1.03 -0.59
CA VAL A 350 -16.84 0.36 -0.16
C VAL A 350 -17.84 0.70 0.95
N ALA A 351 -19.08 0.22 0.85
CA ALA A 351 -20.10 0.40 1.88
C ALA A 351 -19.75 -0.33 3.19
N ALA A 352 -19.17 -1.52 3.12
CA ALA A 352 -18.69 -2.27 4.29
C ALA A 352 -17.52 -1.56 4.97
N MET A 353 -16.57 -1.02 4.22
CA MET A 353 -15.43 -0.27 4.77
C MET A 353 -15.83 1.06 5.43
N LYS A 354 -16.89 1.71 4.92
CA LYS A 354 -17.39 3.00 5.43
C LYS A 354 -18.30 2.88 6.66
N GLN A 355 -18.44 1.69 7.25
CA GLN A 355 -19.20 1.56 8.50
C GLN A 355 -18.50 2.31 9.65
N ASP A 356 -19.30 2.88 10.57
CA ASP A 356 -18.80 3.77 11.62
C ASP A 356 -17.97 3.09 12.73
N SER A 357 -17.89 1.76 12.75
CA SER A 357 -17.09 1.01 13.72
C SER A 357 -16.56 -0.31 13.16
N TYR A 358 -15.45 -0.79 13.71
CA TYR A 358 -14.82 -2.04 13.29
C TYR A 358 -15.76 -3.25 13.42
N SER A 359 -16.56 -3.32 14.49
CA SER A 359 -17.54 -4.41 14.66
C SER A 359 -18.58 -4.42 13.53
N LYS A 360 -19.08 -3.26 13.10
CA LYS A 360 -20.01 -3.17 11.96
C LYS A 360 -19.32 -3.51 10.64
N GLN A 361 -18.07 -3.05 10.45
CA GLN A 361 -17.25 -3.43 9.29
C GLN A 361 -17.11 -4.96 9.21
N LEU A 362 -16.80 -5.62 10.33
CA LEU A 362 -16.61 -7.06 10.40
C LEU A 362 -17.88 -7.83 10.02
N THR A 363 -19.04 -7.46 10.59
CA THR A 363 -20.33 -8.07 10.22
C THR A 363 -20.65 -7.87 8.74
N ALA A 364 -20.43 -6.67 8.20
CA ALA A 364 -20.65 -6.42 6.78
C ALA A 364 -19.72 -7.27 5.89
N PHE A 365 -18.46 -7.45 6.29
CA PHE A 365 -17.53 -8.34 5.58
C PHE A 365 -17.90 -9.82 5.71
N GLU A 366 -18.44 -10.27 6.84
CA GLU A 366 -18.93 -11.65 6.99
C GLU A 366 -20.07 -11.96 6.00
N GLU A 367 -21.04 -11.05 5.85
CA GLU A 367 -22.12 -11.20 4.85
C GLU A 367 -21.58 -11.25 3.41
N ILE A 368 -20.55 -10.45 3.12
CA ILE A 368 -19.87 -10.43 1.83
C ILE A 368 -19.08 -11.73 1.62
N ASP A 369 -18.33 -12.20 2.62
CA ASP A 369 -17.56 -13.43 2.58
C ASP A 369 -18.47 -14.65 2.37
N GLU A 370 -19.62 -14.71 3.03
CA GLU A 370 -20.65 -15.73 2.80
C GLU A 370 -21.18 -15.69 1.36
N SER A 371 -21.42 -14.48 0.83
CA SER A 371 -21.85 -14.29 -0.55
C SER A 371 -20.78 -14.76 -1.55
N LEU A 372 -19.51 -14.43 -1.31
CA LEU A 372 -18.37 -14.87 -2.14
C LEU A 372 -18.14 -16.38 -2.04
N ALA A 373 -18.29 -16.96 -0.85
CA ALA A 373 -18.20 -18.40 -0.64
C ALA A 373 -19.30 -19.14 -1.38
N ALA A 374 -20.54 -18.61 -1.39
CA ALA A 374 -21.64 -19.16 -2.16
C ALA A 374 -21.36 -19.10 -3.68
N LEU A 375 -20.84 -17.98 -4.19
CA LEU A 375 -20.39 -17.86 -5.58
C LEU A 375 -19.33 -18.91 -5.93
N ASN A 376 -18.29 -19.04 -5.11
CA ASN A 376 -17.22 -20.02 -5.30
C ASN A 376 -17.73 -21.48 -5.25
N LYS A 377 -18.64 -21.79 -4.33
CA LYS A 377 -19.27 -23.11 -4.24
C LYS A 377 -20.09 -23.41 -5.49
N ASN A 378 -20.85 -22.46 -6.00
CA ASN A 378 -21.61 -22.62 -7.24
C ASN A 378 -20.67 -22.83 -8.44
N ARG A 379 -19.57 -22.07 -8.52
CA ARG A 379 -18.53 -22.21 -9.56
C ARG A 379 -17.84 -23.57 -9.55
N THR A 380 -17.59 -24.13 -8.36
CA THR A 380 -16.92 -25.45 -8.20
C THR A 380 -17.89 -26.63 -8.35
N ALA A 381 -19.16 -26.47 -7.93
CA ALA A 381 -20.22 -27.46 -8.09
C ALA A 381 -20.65 -27.66 -9.55
N VAL A 382 -20.59 -26.58 -10.35
CA VAL A 382 -20.62 -26.66 -11.81
C VAL A 382 -19.29 -27.28 -12.26
N SER A 383 -19.26 -28.62 -12.36
CA SER A 383 -18.05 -29.44 -12.55
C SER A 383 -17.05 -28.91 -13.59
N ARG A 384 -15.76 -29.27 -13.49
CA ARG A 384 -14.74 -29.03 -14.54
C ARG A 384 -15.19 -29.41 -15.95
N ILE A 385 -16.12 -30.37 -16.07
CA ILE A 385 -16.73 -30.79 -17.34
C ILE A 385 -17.62 -29.68 -17.90
N PHE A 386 -18.44 -29.04 -17.06
CA PHE A 386 -19.26 -27.88 -17.44
C PHE A 386 -18.44 -26.60 -17.66
N GLN A 387 -17.29 -26.44 -17.02
CA GLN A 387 -16.41 -25.28 -17.23
C GLN A 387 -15.80 -25.28 -18.64
N GLY A 388 -15.35 -26.45 -19.12
CA GLY A 388 -14.96 -26.63 -20.52
C GLY A 388 -16.17 -26.54 -21.47
N LEU A 389 -17.34 -27.02 -21.05
CA LEU A 389 -18.56 -26.97 -21.86
C LEU A 389 -19.22 -25.60 -21.93
N ALA A 390 -19.20 -24.73 -20.92
CA ALA A 390 -19.83 -23.40 -20.99
C ALA A 390 -19.07 -22.49 -21.96
N LEU A 391 -17.73 -22.48 -21.85
CA LEU A 391 -16.84 -21.78 -22.77
C LEU A 391 -16.86 -22.42 -24.18
N ALA A 392 -17.12 -23.73 -24.30
CA ALA A 392 -17.28 -24.41 -25.59
C ALA A 392 -18.71 -24.39 -26.18
N ALA A 393 -19.76 -24.21 -25.37
CA ALA A 393 -21.17 -24.33 -25.76
C ALA A 393 -21.72 -23.06 -26.40
N LYS A 394 -20.95 -21.97 -26.43
CA LYS A 394 -21.35 -20.66 -26.97
C LYS A 394 -22.57 -20.03 -26.27
N ASP A 395 -22.98 -20.52 -25.10
CA ASP A 395 -24.00 -19.85 -24.29
C ASP A 395 -23.40 -18.57 -23.67
N LYS A 396 -23.80 -17.42 -24.22
CA LYS A 396 -23.31 -16.10 -23.80
C LYS A 396 -23.62 -15.85 -22.32
N THR A 397 -24.80 -16.22 -21.85
CA THR A 397 -25.25 -15.95 -20.48
C THR A 397 -24.47 -16.80 -19.47
N ALA A 398 -24.34 -18.11 -19.74
CA ALA A 398 -23.58 -19.00 -18.87
C ALA A 398 -22.09 -18.59 -18.80
N THR A 399 -21.51 -18.20 -19.92
CA THR A 399 -20.12 -17.72 -19.99
C THR A 399 -19.94 -16.40 -19.23
N THR A 400 -20.88 -15.46 -19.39
CA THR A 400 -20.89 -14.17 -18.67
C THR A 400 -20.88 -14.38 -17.17
N ASN A 401 -21.79 -15.20 -16.64
CA ASN A 401 -21.88 -15.47 -15.22
C ASN A 401 -20.61 -16.15 -14.70
N TYR A 402 -20.09 -17.14 -15.43
CA TYR A 402 -18.86 -17.84 -15.04
C TYR A 402 -17.66 -16.90 -14.95
N ILE A 403 -17.43 -16.05 -15.96
CA ILE A 403 -16.30 -15.10 -15.96
C ILE A 403 -16.49 -14.04 -14.87
N SER A 404 -17.70 -13.51 -14.70
CA SER A 404 -18.06 -12.56 -13.64
C SER A 404 -17.72 -13.14 -12.26
N ASP A 405 -18.26 -14.31 -11.93
CA ASP A 405 -18.05 -14.96 -10.63
C ASP A 405 -16.58 -15.34 -10.42
N MET A 406 -15.91 -15.77 -11.48
CA MET A 406 -14.50 -16.16 -11.41
C MET A 406 -13.61 -14.97 -11.04
N LEU A 407 -13.75 -13.84 -11.75
CA LEU A 407 -12.92 -12.66 -11.53
C LEU A 407 -13.25 -12.01 -10.17
N VAL A 408 -14.53 -11.88 -9.81
CA VAL A 408 -14.94 -11.34 -8.50
C VAL A 408 -14.31 -12.15 -7.36
N SER A 409 -14.36 -13.48 -7.44
CA SER A 409 -13.76 -14.36 -6.43
C SER A 409 -12.23 -14.33 -6.40
N LEU A 410 -11.58 -13.92 -7.48
CA LEU A 410 -10.12 -13.83 -7.56
C LEU A 410 -9.61 -12.53 -6.91
N PHE A 411 -10.27 -11.40 -7.17
CA PHE A 411 -9.76 -10.07 -6.80
C PHE A 411 -10.23 -9.55 -5.43
N LEU A 412 -11.40 -9.97 -4.94
CA LEU A 412 -12.02 -9.37 -3.75
C LEU A 412 -11.67 -9.95 -2.36
N PRO A 413 -11.21 -11.21 -2.17
CA PRO A 413 -11.02 -11.77 -0.83
C PRO A 413 -10.03 -11.03 0.10
N ALA A 414 -9.16 -10.16 -0.43
CA ALA A 414 -8.15 -9.45 0.35
C ALA A 414 -8.66 -8.20 1.10
N VAL A 415 -9.85 -7.68 0.75
CA VAL A 415 -10.33 -6.36 1.24
C VAL A 415 -10.52 -6.30 2.76
N LYS A 416 -10.98 -7.39 3.37
CA LYS A 416 -11.10 -7.49 4.84
C LYS A 416 -9.74 -7.36 5.53
N GLN A 417 -8.72 -8.05 5.02
CA GLN A 417 -7.38 -8.07 5.63
C GLN A 417 -6.68 -6.71 5.54
N VAL A 418 -6.87 -5.98 4.44
CA VAL A 418 -6.29 -4.63 4.31
C VAL A 418 -7.01 -3.61 5.19
N THR A 419 -8.32 -3.78 5.43
CA THR A 419 -9.06 -2.97 6.39
C THR A 419 -8.54 -3.21 7.82
N ILE A 420 -8.29 -4.47 8.20
CA ILE A 420 -7.66 -4.81 9.48
C ILE A 420 -6.28 -4.15 9.61
N ALA A 421 -5.49 -4.11 8.53
CA ALA A 421 -4.18 -3.47 8.53
C ALA A 421 -4.25 -1.95 8.78
N GLU A 422 -5.26 -1.26 8.22
CA GLU A 422 -5.51 0.16 8.47
C GLU A 422 -5.86 0.41 9.95
N VAL A 423 -6.81 -0.35 10.50
CA VAL A 423 -7.21 -0.23 11.92
C VAL A 423 -6.03 -0.50 12.85
N ARG A 424 -5.17 -1.48 12.52
CA ARG A 424 -3.92 -1.75 13.25
C ARG A 424 -2.96 -0.57 13.19
N CYS A 425 -2.89 0.14 12.07
CA CYS A 425 -2.07 1.35 11.91
C CYS A 425 -2.56 2.46 12.85
N HIS A 426 -3.87 2.76 12.84
CA HIS A 426 -4.48 3.72 13.75
C HIS A 426 -4.28 3.34 15.24
N GLN A 427 -4.43 2.06 15.58
CA GLN A 427 -4.23 1.58 16.94
C GLN A 427 -2.79 1.76 17.43
N ARG A 428 -1.79 1.49 16.57
CA ARG A 428 -0.38 1.73 16.91
C ARG A 428 -0.09 3.21 17.14
N PHE A 429 -0.71 4.09 16.36
CA PHE A 429 -0.58 5.54 16.54
C PHE A 429 -1.15 5.99 17.89
N SER A 430 -2.37 5.55 18.25
CA SER A 430 -2.96 5.84 19.57
C SER A 430 -2.15 5.26 20.73
N ASN A 431 -1.60 4.06 20.57
CA ASN A 431 -0.70 3.45 21.55
C ASN A 431 0.57 4.28 21.76
N LEU A 432 1.16 4.81 20.68
CA LEU A 432 2.34 5.66 20.75
C LEU A 432 2.06 6.99 21.48
N GLN A 433 0.92 7.63 21.23
CA GLN A 433 0.49 8.83 21.95
C GLN A 433 0.33 8.55 23.46
N LEU A 434 -0.30 7.43 23.82
CA LEU A 434 -0.42 7.01 25.21
C LEU A 434 0.94 6.70 25.84
N ALA A 435 1.86 6.06 25.11
CA ALA A 435 3.20 5.77 25.61
C ALA A 435 3.98 7.05 25.94
N LEU A 436 3.89 8.09 25.11
CA LEU A 436 4.48 9.41 25.38
C LEU A 436 3.85 10.09 26.58
N ALA A 437 2.51 10.05 26.70
CA ALA A 437 1.82 10.62 27.86
C ALA A 437 2.17 9.88 29.17
N LEU A 438 2.31 8.56 29.13
CA LEU A 438 2.77 7.75 30.25
C LEU A 438 4.21 8.06 30.63
N ALA A 439 5.11 8.23 29.65
CA ALA A 439 6.49 8.66 29.90
C ALA A 439 6.55 10.06 30.54
N ALA A 440 5.72 11.00 30.06
CA ALA A 440 5.63 12.34 30.64
C ALA A 440 5.12 12.33 32.09
N TYR A 441 4.09 11.52 32.37
CA TYR A 441 3.58 11.34 33.73
C TYR A 441 4.66 10.73 34.64
N HIS A 442 5.35 9.70 34.15
CA HIS A 442 6.40 9.03 34.91
C HIS A 442 7.57 9.97 35.23
N ASP A 443 8.04 10.78 34.28
CA ASP A 443 9.09 11.78 34.56
C ASP A 443 8.66 12.76 35.67
N LYS A 444 7.39 13.18 35.65
CA LYS A 444 6.84 14.13 36.63
C LYS A 444 6.62 13.52 38.02
N HIS A 445 6.14 12.28 38.09
CA HIS A 445 5.67 11.65 39.33
C HIS A 445 6.61 10.57 39.87
N GLN A 446 7.56 10.10 39.07
CA GLN A 446 8.44 8.95 39.35
C GLN A 446 7.67 7.64 39.60
N GLU A 447 6.43 7.58 39.10
CA GLU A 447 5.55 6.42 39.12
C GLU A 447 4.62 6.48 37.91
N TYR A 448 4.15 5.34 37.42
CA TYR A 448 3.09 5.28 36.40
C TYR A 448 1.70 5.47 37.03
N PRO A 449 0.73 6.08 36.31
CA PRO A 449 -0.59 6.32 36.88
C PRO A 449 -1.33 5.02 37.17
N GLU A 450 -2.19 5.01 38.20
CA GLU A 450 -3.03 3.85 38.53
C GLU A 450 -4.06 3.55 37.43
N ARG A 451 -4.47 4.59 36.71
CA ARG A 451 -5.43 4.50 35.60
C ARG A 451 -5.13 5.55 34.54
N LEU A 452 -5.42 5.21 33.28
CA LEU A 452 -5.17 6.10 32.14
C LEU A 452 -5.86 7.46 32.27
N GLN A 453 -7.01 7.56 32.96
CA GLN A 453 -7.73 8.84 33.12
C GLN A 453 -6.92 9.91 33.85
N GLN A 454 -5.88 9.53 34.62
CA GLN A 454 -4.97 10.50 35.25
C GLN A 454 -4.10 11.26 34.24
N LEU A 455 -4.00 10.79 32.99
CA LEU A 455 -3.28 11.50 31.92
C LEU A 455 -4.06 12.71 31.40
N THR A 456 -5.36 12.81 31.67
CA THR A 456 -6.21 13.91 31.22
C THR A 456 -6.48 14.93 32.34
N PRO A 457 -6.63 16.23 32.00
CA PRO A 457 -6.41 16.84 30.70
C PRO A 457 -4.95 17.30 30.46
N ASN A 458 -4.04 17.00 31.38
CA ASN A 458 -2.72 17.64 31.42
C ASN A 458 -1.74 17.15 30.34
N TRP A 459 -1.80 15.86 29.97
CA TRP A 459 -0.91 15.25 28.97
C TRP A 459 -1.63 14.83 27.70
N LEU A 460 -2.94 14.53 27.78
CA LEU A 460 -3.81 14.25 26.65
C LEU A 460 -5.15 14.97 26.84
N GLU A 461 -5.78 15.37 25.73
CA GLU A 461 -7.13 15.93 25.74
C GLU A 461 -8.17 14.87 26.15
N SER A 462 -8.03 13.66 25.62
CA SER A 462 -8.88 12.51 25.95
C SER A 462 -8.10 11.20 25.85
N ILE A 463 -8.60 10.15 26.49
CA ILE A 463 -8.03 8.80 26.36
C ILE A 463 -8.66 8.12 25.14
N PRO A 464 -7.85 7.70 24.13
CA PRO A 464 -8.39 7.00 22.98
C PRO A 464 -8.98 5.65 23.40
N LEU A 465 -10.08 5.27 22.75
CA LEU A 465 -10.63 3.92 22.85
C LEU A 465 -9.84 2.97 21.95
N ASP A 466 -9.99 1.68 22.20
CA ASP A 466 -9.48 0.62 21.34
C ASP A 466 -10.25 0.61 20.01
N HIS A 467 -9.53 0.81 18.90
CA HIS A 467 -10.10 0.92 17.55
C HIS A 467 -10.75 -0.40 17.06
N PHE A 468 -10.45 -1.53 17.68
CA PHE A 468 -11.05 -2.82 17.33
C PHE A 468 -12.33 -3.13 18.12
N THR A 469 -12.58 -2.45 19.24
CA THR A 469 -13.71 -2.79 20.14
C THR A 469 -14.57 -1.61 20.58
N ASP A 470 -14.13 -0.38 20.34
CA ASP A 470 -14.72 0.85 20.88
C ASP A 470 -14.81 0.83 22.43
N GLN A 471 -13.96 0.05 23.09
CA GLN A 471 -13.87 -0.06 24.55
C GLN A 471 -12.56 0.56 25.06
N PRO A 472 -12.43 0.83 26.37
CA PRO A 472 -11.15 1.26 26.94
C PRO A 472 -10.03 0.25 26.69
N LEU A 473 -8.84 0.75 26.35
CA LEU A 473 -7.62 -0.05 26.24
C LEU A 473 -7.28 -0.74 27.57
N LYS A 474 -6.61 -1.89 27.46
CA LYS A 474 -6.14 -2.65 28.62
C LYS A 474 -4.85 -2.03 29.13
N TYR A 475 -4.81 -1.72 30.42
CA TYR A 475 -3.66 -1.09 31.06
C TYR A 475 -3.42 -1.68 32.44
N SER A 476 -2.17 -2.02 32.73
CA SER A 476 -1.71 -2.39 34.06
C SER A 476 -0.32 -1.81 34.32
N ARG A 477 -0.11 -1.29 35.53
CA ARG A 477 1.20 -0.80 35.99
C ARG A 477 1.89 -1.84 36.89
N SER A 478 3.20 -1.75 36.96
CA SER A 478 4.08 -2.43 37.89
C SER A 478 5.09 -1.43 38.47
N ASP A 479 5.93 -1.87 39.39
CA ASP A 479 6.98 -1.01 39.98
C ASP A 479 8.06 -0.65 38.95
N GLU A 480 8.28 -1.50 37.94
CA GLU A 480 9.33 -1.32 36.92
C GLU A 480 8.81 -0.67 35.63
N GLY A 481 7.49 -0.56 35.46
CA GLY A 481 6.94 -0.38 34.12
C GLY A 481 5.43 -0.50 33.98
N TYR A 482 4.96 -0.70 32.75
CA TYR A 482 3.55 -0.92 32.43
C TYR A 482 3.35 -1.85 31.23
N LEU A 483 2.13 -2.37 31.15
CA LEU A 483 1.57 -3.06 30.00
C LEU A 483 0.34 -2.28 29.52
N LEU A 484 0.35 -1.88 28.25
CA LEU A 484 -0.75 -1.23 27.55
C LEU A 484 -1.04 -2.02 26.28
N TYR A 485 -2.29 -2.42 26.02
CA TYR A 485 -2.62 -3.13 24.79
C TYR A 485 -4.06 -2.95 24.33
N SER A 486 -4.24 -3.08 23.02
CA SER A 486 -5.50 -3.38 22.35
C SER A 486 -5.64 -4.89 22.19
N VAL A 487 -6.87 -5.40 22.25
CA VAL A 487 -7.18 -6.83 22.10
C VAL A 487 -7.12 -7.33 20.65
N GLY A 488 -6.68 -6.49 19.71
CA GLY A 488 -6.43 -6.88 18.34
C GLY A 488 -7.69 -7.16 17.51
N SER A 489 -7.46 -7.68 16.31
CA SER A 489 -8.49 -7.87 15.28
C SER A 489 -9.35 -9.12 15.52
N ASN A 490 -8.85 -10.06 16.33
CA ASN A 490 -9.62 -11.24 16.77
C ASN A 490 -10.65 -10.89 17.87
N GLN A 491 -10.56 -9.71 18.48
CA GLN A 491 -11.39 -9.24 19.60
C GLN A 491 -11.38 -10.15 20.84
N VAL A 492 -10.30 -10.92 21.02
CA VAL A 492 -10.06 -11.82 22.14
C VAL A 492 -8.94 -11.26 22.99
N ASP A 493 -9.16 -11.14 24.30
CA ASP A 493 -8.11 -10.67 25.23
C ASP A 493 -7.03 -11.74 25.40
N ASP A 494 -5.93 -11.59 24.68
CA ASP A 494 -4.78 -12.50 24.71
C ASP A 494 -3.78 -12.18 25.84
N HIS A 495 -4.19 -11.31 26.77
CA HIS A 495 -3.42 -10.89 27.96
C HIS A 495 -2.06 -10.25 27.63
N GLY A 496 -2.01 -9.47 26.56
CA GLY A 496 -0.83 -8.76 26.08
C GLY A 496 0.15 -9.66 25.33
N LYS A 497 -0.34 -10.60 24.52
CA LYS A 497 0.47 -11.54 23.72
C LYS A 497 0.22 -11.37 22.23
N SER A 498 1.28 -11.15 21.46
CA SER A 498 1.19 -10.79 20.03
C SER A 498 1.82 -11.79 19.05
N PHE A 499 2.67 -12.72 19.52
CA PHE A 499 3.55 -13.52 18.66
C PHE A 499 3.23 -15.02 18.62
N ASP A 500 2.22 -15.48 19.37
CA ASP A 500 1.77 -16.87 19.31
C ASP A 500 0.77 -17.06 18.16
N GLU A 501 0.68 -18.27 17.63
CA GLU A 501 -0.37 -18.62 16.67
C GLU A 501 -1.75 -18.27 17.24
N GLN A 502 -2.55 -17.54 16.45
CA GLN A 502 -3.92 -17.05 16.76
C GLN A 502 -4.02 -15.82 17.66
N LYS A 503 -2.92 -15.31 18.22
CA LYS A 503 -2.94 -14.12 19.09
C LYS A 503 -2.53 -12.87 18.33
N ASP A 504 -3.21 -11.77 18.57
CA ASP A 504 -2.94 -10.54 17.82
C ASP A 504 -3.12 -9.23 18.60
N ASP A 505 -3.02 -9.29 19.94
CA ASP A 505 -2.96 -8.10 20.79
C ASP A 505 -1.88 -7.13 20.28
N ILE A 506 -2.17 -5.83 20.31
CA ILE A 506 -1.23 -4.78 19.91
C ILE A 506 -0.65 -4.14 21.16
N VAL A 507 0.57 -4.54 21.50
CA VAL A 507 1.15 -4.36 22.83
C VAL A 507 2.21 -3.26 22.86
N VAL A 508 2.13 -2.41 23.87
CA VAL A 508 3.24 -1.59 24.37
C VAL A 508 3.61 -2.09 25.76
N ARG A 509 4.87 -2.47 25.92
CA ARG A 509 5.42 -2.95 27.18
C ARG A 509 6.70 -2.19 27.49
N VAL A 510 6.76 -1.62 28.69
CA VAL A 510 7.94 -0.96 29.24
C VAL A 510 8.19 -1.59 30.63
N PRO A 511 9.40 -2.09 30.95
CA PRO A 511 10.49 -2.32 30.02
C PRO A 511 10.10 -3.40 29.00
N SER A 512 10.65 -3.30 27.79
CA SER A 512 10.27 -4.19 26.70
C SER A 512 10.78 -5.63 26.85
N LYS A 513 11.74 -5.85 27.76
CA LYS A 513 12.08 -7.15 28.33
C LYS A 513 11.84 -7.07 29.84
N MET A 514 10.84 -7.77 30.36
CA MET A 514 10.77 -8.01 31.80
C MET A 514 11.78 -9.11 32.14
N SER A 515 12.54 -8.95 33.22
CA SER A 515 13.32 -10.06 33.78
C SER A 515 12.36 -11.19 34.14
N GLU A 516 12.64 -12.40 33.64
CA GLU A 516 11.93 -13.63 34.06
C GLU A 516 12.05 -13.89 35.56
#